data_AF-A0A6C0IE52-F1
#
_entry.id   AF-A0A6C0IE52-F1
#
_cell.length_a   1.000
_cell.length_b   1.000
_cell.length_c   1.000
_cell.angle_alpha   90.00
_cell.angle_beta   90.00
_cell.angle_gamma   90.00
#
_symmetry.space_group_name_H-M   'P 1'
#
loop_
_entity.id
_entity.type
_entity.pdbx_description
1 polymer ?
#
loop_
_entity_poly.entity_id
_entity_poly.type
_entity_poly.pdbx_seq_one_letter_code
_entity_poly.pdbx_strand_id
1 'polypeptide(L)'
;MASFNSIVITIATIIIAIIIIGFVFRYVTAKELPGFQRIVLTAAIIILIIALIIIGILLSYYKAKEQWPPIVAGCPDYWTIDGSSNLSRCTNIQDLGTCPAQSGNKHLVMDFSGPAFTGTNGTCAKYTWAKKCGVTWDGITYGVNNPCSST
;
A
#
# COMPACT_ATOMS: atom_id res chain seq x y z
N MET A 1 -4.81 -20.71 2.51
CA MET A 1 -5.11 -20.33 1.11
C MET A 1 -4.00 -19.54 0.42
N ALA A 2 -3.23 -18.69 1.12
CA ALA A 2 -2.11 -17.95 0.51
C ALA A 2 -0.96 -18.82 -0.02
N SER A 3 -0.66 -19.97 0.60
CA SER A 3 0.44 -20.85 0.17
C SER A 3 0.16 -21.57 -1.16
N PHE A 4 -1.07 -22.03 -1.38
CA PHE A 4 -1.44 -22.79 -2.58
C PHE A 4 -1.45 -21.88 -3.82
N ASN A 5 -2.01 -20.67 -3.71
CA ASN A 5 -1.97 -19.69 -4.81
C ASN A 5 -0.53 -19.23 -5.11
N SER A 6 0.32 -19.06 -4.09
CA SER A 6 1.71 -18.68 -4.31
C SER A 6 2.51 -19.76 -5.06
N ILE A 7 2.28 -21.04 -4.76
CA ILE A 7 2.93 -22.17 -5.46
C ILE A 7 2.45 -22.25 -6.92
N VAL A 8 1.14 -22.15 -7.17
CA VAL A 8 0.57 -22.19 -8.53
C VAL A 8 1.08 -21.04 -9.38
N ILE A 9 1.15 -19.81 -8.83
CA ILE A 9 1.71 -18.65 -9.52
C ILE A 9 3.19 -18.88 -9.83
N THR A 10 3.96 -19.39 -8.88
CA THR A 10 5.39 -19.68 -9.08
C THR A 10 5.60 -20.69 -10.22
N ILE A 11 4.86 -21.81 -10.21
CA ILE A 11 4.95 -22.82 -11.28
C ILE A 11 4.54 -22.24 -12.64
N ALA A 12 3.45 -21.48 -12.69
CA ALA A 12 3.00 -20.83 -13.93
C ALA A 12 4.05 -19.85 -14.48
N THR A 13 4.69 -19.05 -13.62
CA THR A 13 5.75 -18.12 -14.04
C THR A 13 6.98 -18.84 -14.60
N ILE A 14 7.37 -19.97 -14.01
CA ILE A 14 8.50 -20.79 -14.49
C ILE A 14 8.18 -21.39 -15.87
N ILE A 15 6.97 -21.93 -16.05
CA ILE A 15 6.54 -22.51 -17.34
C ILE A 15 6.52 -21.44 -18.43
N ILE A 16 5.96 -20.26 -18.15
CA ILE A 16 5.94 -19.13 -19.09
C ILE A 16 7.36 -18.68 -19.45
N ALA A 17 8.25 -18.59 -18.46
CA ALA A 17 9.65 -18.25 -18.70
C ALA A 17 10.35 -19.25 -19.62
N ILE A 18 10.14 -20.56 -19.42
CA ILE A 18 10.70 -21.62 -20.28
C ILE A 18 10.16 -21.51 -21.72
N ILE A 19 8.86 -21.26 -21.88
CA ILE A 19 8.23 -21.08 -23.21
C ILE A 19 8.82 -19.86 -23.91
N ILE A 20 8.96 -18.73 -23.21
CA ILE A 20 9.53 -17.51 -23.76
C ILE A 20 11.01 -17.71 -24.13
N ILE A 21 11.80 -18.34 -23.26
CA ILE A 21 13.22 -18.63 -23.55
C ILE A 21 13.32 -19.53 -24.79
N GLY A 22 12.48 -20.55 -24.90
CA GLY A 22 12.42 -21.42 -26.08
C GLY A 22 12.02 -20.67 -27.36
N PHE A 23 11.05 -19.77 -27.27
CA PHE A 23 10.63 -18.94 -28.40
C PHE A 23 11.72 -17.95 -28.82
N VAL A 24 12.35 -17.26 -27.87
CA VAL A 24 13.47 -16.34 -28.11
C VAL A 24 14.64 -17.08 -28.74
N PHE A 25 14.98 -18.27 -28.22
CA PHE A 25 16.05 -19.08 -28.79
C PHE A 25 15.75 -19.45 -30.25
N ARG A 26 14.52 -19.91 -30.53
CA ARG A 26 14.07 -20.22 -31.91
C ARG A 26 14.08 -19.00 -32.83
N TYR A 27 13.60 -17.86 -32.34
CA TYR A 27 13.57 -16.61 -33.10
C TYR A 27 14.99 -16.11 -33.43
N VAL A 28 15.92 -16.21 -32.48
CA VAL A 28 17.31 -15.79 -32.68
C VAL A 28 18.10 -16.80 -33.52
N THR A 29 17.78 -18.10 -33.50
CA THR A 29 18.31 -19.07 -34.49
C THR A 29 17.78 -18.83 -35.90
N ALA A 30 16.58 -18.29 -36.06
CA ALA A 30 15.96 -18.05 -37.36
C ALA A 30 16.43 -16.76 -38.05
N LYS A 31 17.15 -15.88 -37.34
CA LYS A 31 17.65 -14.61 -37.87
C LYS A 31 19.12 -14.74 -38.25
N GLU A 32 19.45 -14.46 -39.51
CA GLU A 32 20.81 -14.42 -40.05
C GLU A 32 21.60 -13.25 -39.44
N LEU A 33 22.32 -13.49 -38.34
CA LEU A 33 23.25 -12.53 -37.72
C LEU A 33 24.69 -13.09 -37.70
N PRO A 34 25.71 -12.22 -37.81
CA PRO A 34 27.08 -12.59 -37.50
C PRO A 34 27.20 -13.22 -36.11
N GLY A 35 28.00 -14.28 -35.99
CA GLY A 35 28.04 -15.14 -34.78
C GLY A 35 28.23 -14.38 -33.46
N PHE A 36 29.09 -13.36 -33.45
CA PHE A 36 29.35 -12.54 -32.26
C PHE A 36 28.11 -11.72 -31.82
N GLN A 37 27.48 -11.00 -32.75
CA GLN A 37 26.30 -10.17 -32.45
C GLN A 37 25.11 -11.02 -31.98
N ARG A 38 24.96 -12.21 -32.57
CA ARG A 38 23.92 -13.17 -32.19
C ARG A 38 24.07 -13.62 -30.74
N ILE A 39 25.29 -13.92 -30.29
CA ILE A 39 25.57 -14.36 -28.91
C ILE A 39 25.28 -13.22 -27.93
N VAL A 40 25.80 -12.02 -28.21
CA VAL A 40 25.61 -10.85 -27.34
C VAL A 40 24.13 -10.50 -27.19
N LEU A 41 23.37 -10.47 -28.30
CA LEU A 41 21.95 -10.16 -28.29
C LEU A 41 21.14 -11.23 -27.52
N THR A 42 21.47 -12.51 -27.72
CA THR A 42 20.80 -13.61 -27.00
C THR A 42 21.03 -13.52 -25.51
N ALA A 43 22.29 -13.30 -25.09
CA ALA A 43 22.65 -13.19 -23.68
C ALA A 43 21.95 -12.00 -23.00
N ALA A 44 21.93 -10.84 -23.65
CA ALA A 44 21.28 -9.64 -23.14
C ALA A 44 19.77 -9.85 -22.89
N ILE A 45 19.08 -10.50 -23.84
CA ILE A 45 17.63 -10.79 -23.70
C ILE A 45 17.37 -11.77 -22.55
N ILE A 46 18.17 -12.83 -22.42
CA ILE A 46 18.02 -13.80 -21.34
C ILE A 46 18.20 -13.12 -19.97
N ILE A 47 19.26 -12.31 -19.81
CA ILE A 47 19.52 -11.58 -18.57
C ILE A 47 18.37 -10.61 -18.25
N LEU A 48 17.87 -9.89 -19.24
CA LEU A 48 16.75 -8.96 -19.07
C LEU A 48 15.48 -9.69 -18.60
N ILE A 49 15.13 -10.82 -19.21
CA ILE A 49 13.95 -11.62 -18.83
C ILE A 49 14.08 -12.09 -17.38
N ILE A 50 15.25 -12.62 -16.99
CA ILE A 50 15.50 -13.08 -15.63
C ILE A 50 15.35 -11.93 -14.62
N ALA A 51 15.93 -10.76 -14.92
CA ALA A 51 15.81 -9.58 -14.05
C ALA A 51 14.35 -9.15 -13.83
N LEU A 52 13.55 -9.10 -14.90
CA LEU A 52 12.14 -8.72 -14.82
C LEU A 52 11.30 -9.74 -14.03
N ILE A 53 11.58 -11.03 -14.16
CA ILE A 53 10.91 -12.09 -13.38
C ILE A 53 11.21 -11.92 -11.89
N ILE A 54 12.48 -11.72 -11.51
CA ILE A 54 12.88 -11.53 -10.11
C ILE A 54 12.17 -10.32 -9.51
N ILE A 55 12.19 -9.18 -10.21
CA ILE A 55 11.52 -7.95 -9.75
C ILE A 55 10.01 -8.19 -9.59
N GLY A 56 9.37 -8.85 -10.55
CA GLY A 56 7.93 -9.16 -10.50
C GLY A 56 7.55 -10.06 -9.31
N ILE A 57 8.37 -11.08 -9.03
CA ILE A 57 8.18 -11.97 -7.87
C ILE A 57 8.34 -11.20 -6.56
N LEU A 58 9.42 -10.41 -6.43
CA LEU A 58 9.67 -9.61 -5.23
C LEU A 58 8.51 -8.66 -4.95
N LEU A 59 8.09 -7.87 -5.94
CA LEU A 59 6.97 -6.93 -5.79
C LEU A 59 5.67 -7.65 -5.38
N SER A 60 5.39 -8.81 -5.98
CA SER A 60 4.18 -9.58 -5.66
C SER A 60 4.21 -10.13 -4.23
N TYR A 61 5.39 -10.56 -3.77
CA TYR A 61 5.59 -11.06 -2.41
C TYR A 61 5.41 -9.95 -1.36
N TYR A 62 6.01 -8.77 -1.59
CA TYR A 62 5.92 -7.66 -0.64
C TYR A 62 4.54 -7.01 -0.61
N LYS A 63 3.83 -6.92 -1.75
CA LYS A 63 2.44 -6.41 -1.80
C LYS A 63 1.47 -7.17 -0.89
N ALA A 64 1.66 -8.47 -0.71
CA ALA A 64 0.76 -9.28 0.12
C ALA A 64 0.98 -9.08 1.63
N LYS A 65 2.10 -8.46 2.03
CA LYS A 65 2.49 -8.28 3.43
C LYS A 65 2.43 -6.84 3.91
N GLU A 66 2.42 -5.88 3.00
CA GLU A 66 2.28 -4.48 3.38
C GLU A 66 0.83 -4.15 3.75
N GLN A 67 0.66 -3.66 4.97
CA GLN A 67 -0.56 -3.00 5.39
C GLN A 67 -0.49 -1.55 4.91
N TRP A 68 -1.31 -1.23 3.90
CA TRP A 68 -1.42 0.13 3.38
C TRP A 68 -2.50 0.90 4.16
N PRO A 69 -2.30 2.19 4.50
CA PRO A 69 -1.08 2.99 4.30
C PRO A 69 0.00 2.68 5.35
N PRO A 70 1.30 2.78 5.00
CA PRO A 70 2.41 2.44 5.90
C PRO A 70 2.55 3.42 7.09
N ILE A 71 2.04 4.64 6.92
CA ILE A 71 1.99 5.66 7.97
C ILE A 71 0.58 6.25 7.95
N VAL A 72 -0.07 6.21 9.10
CA VAL A 72 -1.38 6.84 9.32
C VAL A 72 -1.15 8.16 10.02
N ALA A 73 -1.70 9.24 9.47
CA ALA A 73 -1.57 10.57 10.07
C ALA A 73 -2.24 10.62 11.46
N GLY A 74 -1.67 11.41 12.38
CA GLY A 74 -2.21 11.59 13.73
C GLY A 74 -3.56 12.31 13.78
N CYS A 75 -3.89 13.06 12.73
CA CYS A 75 -5.11 13.84 12.58
C CYS A 75 -5.88 13.45 11.31
N PRO A 76 -7.19 13.76 11.24
CA PRO A 76 -7.98 13.63 10.02
C PRO A 76 -7.43 14.46 8.85
N ASP A 77 -7.87 14.15 7.63
CA ASP A 77 -7.34 14.81 6.44
C ASP A 77 -7.70 16.30 6.44
N TYR A 78 -6.77 17.15 6.04
CA TYR A 78 -6.90 18.62 6.04
C TYR A 78 -7.07 19.28 7.41
N TRP A 79 -6.87 18.55 8.51
CA TRP A 79 -6.79 19.13 9.85
C TRP A 79 -5.36 19.54 10.19
N THR A 80 -5.21 20.59 11.00
CA THR A 80 -3.91 21.08 11.43
C THR A 80 -3.58 20.57 12.82
N ILE A 81 -2.34 20.15 13.03
CA ILE A 81 -1.82 19.84 14.37
C ILE A 81 -1.58 21.18 15.08
N ASP A 82 -2.16 21.36 16.26
CA ASP A 82 -1.79 22.48 17.12
C ASP A 82 -0.31 22.27 17.49
N GLY A 83 0.58 23.20 17.14
CA GLY A 83 2.04 23.12 17.36
C GLY A 83 2.49 23.04 18.84
N SER A 84 1.58 22.69 19.74
CA SER A 84 1.82 22.21 21.09
C SER A 84 2.57 20.87 21.06
N SER A 85 3.16 20.47 22.19
CA SER A 85 3.96 19.23 22.34
C SER A 85 3.23 17.93 22.00
N ASN A 86 1.90 17.99 21.77
CA ASN A 86 1.04 16.83 21.55
C ASN A 86 0.61 16.77 20.07
N LEU A 87 1.31 15.96 19.27
CA LEU A 87 1.04 15.72 17.84
C LEU A 87 -0.35 15.09 17.53
N SER A 88 -1.16 14.85 18.56
CA SER A 88 -2.50 14.25 18.48
C SER A 88 -3.63 15.26 18.73
N ARG A 89 -3.29 16.54 18.95
CA ARG A 89 -4.29 17.61 19.07
C ARG A 89 -4.51 18.26 17.71
N CYS A 90 -5.72 18.09 17.20
CA CYS A 90 -6.06 18.41 15.82
C CYS A 90 -7.15 19.48 15.78
N THR A 91 -7.00 20.45 14.88
CA THR A 91 -7.92 21.56 14.67
C THR A 91 -8.48 21.52 13.25
N ASN A 92 -9.82 21.54 13.14
CA ASN A 92 -10.56 21.50 11.88
C ASN A 92 -10.69 22.90 11.26
N ILE A 93 -9.60 23.45 10.75
CA ILE A 93 -9.57 24.79 10.17
C ILE A 93 -10.51 24.99 8.95
N GLN A 94 -10.95 23.89 8.34
CA GLN A 94 -11.83 23.88 7.16
C GLN A 94 -13.29 23.59 7.54
N ASP A 95 -13.61 23.41 8.83
CA ASP A 95 -14.94 23.08 9.34
C ASP A 95 -15.61 21.90 8.60
N LEU A 96 -14.82 20.87 8.30
CA LEU A 96 -15.26 19.65 7.62
C LEU A 96 -16.16 18.80 8.51
N GLY A 97 -17.11 18.10 7.89
CA GLY A 97 -18.01 17.17 8.58
C GLY A 97 -19.18 17.86 9.28
N THR A 98 -19.75 17.19 10.28
CA THR A 98 -21.00 17.58 10.94
C THR A 98 -20.85 17.88 12.43
N CYS A 99 -19.70 17.55 13.03
CA CYS A 99 -19.47 17.81 14.45
C CYS A 99 -19.18 19.31 14.69
N PRO A 100 -19.92 19.96 15.60
CA PRO A 100 -19.77 21.40 15.85
C PRO A 100 -18.51 21.69 16.65
N ALA A 101 -18.01 22.92 16.54
CA ALA A 101 -16.95 23.42 17.40
C ALA A 101 -17.35 23.37 18.88
N GLN A 102 -16.37 23.06 19.75
CA GLN A 102 -16.60 22.86 21.18
C GLN A 102 -16.04 24.03 22.00
N SER A 103 -16.63 24.27 23.17
CA SER A 103 -16.09 25.18 24.20
C SER A 103 -15.85 26.62 23.74
N GLY A 104 -16.70 27.12 22.83
CA GLY A 104 -16.60 28.49 22.30
C GLY A 104 -15.44 28.72 21.33
N ASN A 105 -14.76 27.66 20.90
CA ASN A 105 -13.72 27.76 19.87
C ASN A 105 -14.34 28.07 18.51
N LYS A 106 -13.57 28.77 17.66
CA LYS A 106 -13.96 29.08 16.28
C LYS A 106 -14.10 27.82 15.42
N HIS A 107 -13.21 26.85 15.64
CA HIS A 107 -13.13 25.60 14.89
C HIS A 107 -13.23 24.41 15.84
N LEU A 108 -13.64 23.24 15.33
CA LEU A 108 -13.62 22.00 16.10
C LEU A 108 -12.17 21.61 16.41
N VAL A 109 -11.88 21.42 17.70
CA VAL A 109 -10.60 20.93 18.20
C VAL A 109 -10.84 19.58 18.87
N MET A 110 -10.03 18.58 18.50
CA MET A 110 -10.11 17.23 19.06
C MET A 110 -8.73 16.75 19.48
N ASP A 111 -8.65 16.12 20.65
CA ASP A 111 -7.42 15.53 21.16
C ASP A 111 -7.51 14.00 21.14
N PHE A 112 -6.70 13.39 20.26
CA PHE A 112 -6.60 11.95 20.10
C PHE A 112 -5.46 11.31 20.91
N SER A 113 -4.84 12.05 21.85
CA SER A 113 -3.82 11.50 22.75
C SER A 113 -4.40 10.66 23.88
N GLY A 114 -5.71 10.78 24.15
CA GLY A 114 -6.37 10.07 25.24
C GLY A 114 -6.34 8.54 25.09
N PRO A 115 -6.44 7.79 26.20
CA PRO A 115 -6.40 6.33 26.22
C PRO A 115 -7.51 5.67 25.38
N ALA A 116 -8.62 6.38 25.13
CA ALA A 116 -9.70 5.89 24.26
C ALA A 116 -9.29 5.82 22.77
N PHE A 117 -8.33 6.65 22.34
CA PHE A 117 -7.87 6.75 20.95
C PHE A 117 -6.48 6.17 20.74
N THR A 118 -5.91 5.57 21.79
CA THR A 118 -4.61 4.89 21.79
C THR A 118 -4.77 3.43 22.23
N GLY A 119 -3.76 2.59 22.00
CA GLY A 119 -3.82 1.15 22.30
C GLY A 119 -4.60 0.33 21.26
N THR A 120 -4.92 -0.93 21.60
CA THR A 120 -5.46 -1.94 20.67
C THR A 120 -6.75 -1.51 19.97
N ASN A 121 -7.64 -0.80 20.69
CA ASN A 121 -8.93 -0.34 20.14
C ASN A 121 -8.91 1.12 19.67
N GLY A 122 -7.77 1.81 19.78
CA GLY A 122 -7.66 3.24 19.46
C GLY A 122 -8.02 3.56 18.02
N THR A 123 -7.61 2.71 17.07
CA THR A 123 -7.93 2.85 15.64
C THR A 123 -9.42 2.72 15.37
N CYS A 124 -10.11 1.78 16.03
CA CYS A 124 -11.56 1.62 15.93
C CYS A 124 -12.32 2.82 16.56
N ALA A 125 -11.84 3.34 17.68
CA ALA A 125 -12.42 4.53 18.31
C ALA A 125 -12.28 5.77 17.40
N LYS A 126 -11.10 5.96 16.79
CA LYS A 126 -10.86 7.01 15.77
C LYS A 126 -11.80 6.85 14.57
N TYR A 127 -11.95 5.64 14.05
CA TYR A 127 -12.87 5.33 12.95
C TYR A 127 -14.31 5.68 13.29
N THR A 128 -14.79 5.24 14.45
CA THR A 128 -16.17 5.45 14.90
C THR A 128 -16.46 6.94 15.09
N TRP A 129 -15.54 7.67 15.73
CA TRP A 129 -15.63 9.11 15.90
C TRP A 129 -15.64 9.84 14.54
N ALA A 130 -14.73 9.48 13.63
CA ALA A 130 -14.61 10.12 12.32
C ALA A 130 -15.86 9.90 11.45
N LYS A 131 -16.39 8.66 11.44
CA LYS A 131 -17.66 8.34 10.77
C LYS A 131 -18.84 9.10 11.38
N LYS A 132 -18.91 9.20 12.71
CA LYS A 132 -19.95 9.96 13.40
C LYS A 132 -19.89 11.45 13.03
N CYS A 133 -18.68 12.00 12.95
CA CYS A 133 -18.46 13.41 12.60
C CYS A 133 -18.44 13.67 11.08
N GLY A 134 -18.60 12.65 10.24
CA GLY A 134 -18.59 12.81 8.78
C GLY A 134 -17.27 13.34 8.22
N VAL A 135 -16.14 13.06 8.86
CA VAL A 135 -14.81 13.49 8.41
C VAL A 135 -14.02 12.34 7.81
N THR A 136 -13.16 12.66 6.85
CA THR A 136 -12.27 11.71 6.21
C THR A 136 -10.94 11.66 6.94
N TRP A 137 -10.37 10.47 6.98
CA TRP A 137 -9.08 10.20 7.61
C TRP A 137 -8.45 9.00 6.90
N ASP A 138 -7.38 9.26 6.15
CA ASP A 138 -6.64 8.23 5.41
C ASP A 138 -6.08 7.16 6.35
N GLY A 139 -6.22 5.89 5.96
CA GLY A 139 -5.83 4.74 6.77
C GLY A 139 -6.64 4.51 8.04
N ILE A 140 -7.72 5.28 8.26
CA ILE A 140 -8.70 5.06 9.32
C ILE A 140 -10.08 4.82 8.71
N THR A 141 -10.64 5.82 8.02
CA THR A 141 -12.03 5.79 7.49
C THR A 141 -12.16 5.25 6.07
N TYR A 142 -11.08 5.30 5.31
CA TYR A 142 -10.95 4.75 3.96
C TYR A 142 -9.49 4.30 3.76
N GLY A 143 -9.22 3.62 2.65
CA GLY A 143 -7.87 3.12 2.37
C GLY A 143 -7.53 1.79 3.06
N VAL A 144 -8.28 1.44 4.09
CA VAL A 144 -8.16 0.20 4.88
C VAL A 144 -9.52 -0.46 5.09
N ASN A 145 -9.50 -1.75 5.45
CA ASN A 145 -10.68 -2.43 5.98
C ASN A 145 -11.11 -1.79 7.32
N ASN A 146 -12.39 -1.93 7.67
CA ASN A 146 -12.94 -1.38 8.90
C ASN A 146 -12.11 -1.86 10.12
N PRO A 147 -11.44 -0.96 10.86
CA PRO A 147 -10.59 -1.34 11.98
C PRO A 147 -11.36 -1.85 13.20
N CYS A 148 -12.69 -1.75 13.20
CA CYS A 148 -13.55 -2.30 14.24
C CYS A 148 -14.00 -3.74 13.95
N SER A 149 -13.80 -4.26 12.73
CA SER A 149 -14.23 -5.62 12.36
C SER A 149 -13.14 -6.68 12.54
N SER A 150 -12.05 -6.35 13.23
CA SER A 150 -11.02 -7.32 13.61
C SER A 150 -11.55 -8.24 14.71
N THR A 151 -12.12 -9.37 14.28
CA THR A 151 -12.37 -10.58 15.09
C THR A 151 -11.43 -11.68 14.61
#